data_AF-A0A9D7UGB3-F1
#
_entry.id   AF-A0A9D7UGB3-F1
#
_cell.length_a   1.000
_cell.length_b   1.000
_cell.length_c   1.000
_cell.angle_alpha   90.00
_cell.angle_beta   90.00
_cell.angle_gamma   90.00
#
_symmetry.space_group_name_H-M   'P 1'
#
loop_
_entity.id
_entity.type
_entity.pdbx_description
1 polymer ?
#
loop_
_entity_poly.entity_id
_entity_poly.type
_entity_poly.pdbx_seq_one_letter_code
_entity_poly.pdbx_strand_id
1 'polypeptide(L)'
;MGLDFAIDELYATGWSALDTAGCEHTSAGRLFPGLKRVTKDFEGAGCVLRVRHMRDFDCFRAEWSDKRGAPLGAVVGRSEAEAAVYALAQWRRQSAAIGA
;
A
#
# COMPACT_ATOMS: atom_id res chain seq x y z
N MET A 1 1.11 13.93 -4.25
CA MET A 1 0.06 12.92 -4.28
C MET A 1 -0.58 12.94 -2.89
N GLY A 2 -1.85 12.61 -2.75
CA GLY A 2 -2.55 12.67 -1.47
C GLY A 2 -3.11 11.31 -1.13
N LEU A 3 -3.43 11.08 0.14
CA LEU A 3 -4.01 9.82 0.59
C LEU A 3 -5.28 9.45 -0.22
N ASP A 4 -6.14 10.40 -0.54
CA ASP A 4 -7.35 10.15 -1.34
C ASP A 4 -7.04 9.55 -2.72
N PHE A 5 -5.99 10.05 -3.39
CA PHE A 5 -5.55 9.49 -4.66
C PHE A 5 -5.06 8.05 -4.50
N ALA A 6 -4.28 7.76 -3.44
CA ALA A 6 -3.83 6.40 -3.16
C ALA A 6 -5.03 5.45 -2.92
N ILE A 7 -6.09 5.93 -2.28
CA ILE A 7 -7.32 5.17 -2.04
C ILE A 7 -8.09 4.96 -3.35
N ASP A 8 -8.19 5.96 -4.22
CA ASP A 8 -8.79 5.82 -5.56
C ASP A 8 -8.07 4.74 -6.37
N GLU A 9 -6.74 4.79 -6.37
CA GLU A 9 -5.91 3.82 -7.08
C GLU A 9 -6.07 2.41 -6.53
N LEU A 10 -6.24 2.27 -5.21
CA LEU A 10 -6.53 1.00 -4.55
C LEU A 10 -7.93 0.49 -4.93
N TYR A 11 -8.96 1.33 -4.89
CA TYR A 11 -10.33 0.95 -5.26
C TYR A 11 -10.43 0.52 -6.72
N ALA A 12 -9.66 1.16 -7.61
CA ALA A 12 -9.57 0.77 -9.02
C ALA A 12 -9.03 -0.66 -9.23
N THR A 13 -8.36 -1.25 -8.24
CA THR A 13 -7.93 -2.68 -8.27
C THR A 13 -9.02 -3.65 -7.80
N GLY A 14 -10.26 -3.18 -7.65
CA GLY A 14 -11.37 -3.96 -7.09
C GLY A 14 -11.27 -4.23 -5.59
N TRP A 15 -10.36 -3.54 -4.90
CA TRP A 15 -10.29 -3.62 -3.44
C TRP A 15 -11.55 -2.99 -2.84
N SER A 16 -12.11 -3.64 -1.82
CA SER A 16 -13.24 -3.11 -1.06
C SER A 16 -13.09 -3.48 0.42
N ALA A 17 -13.64 -2.64 1.28
CA ALA A 17 -13.59 -2.81 2.73
C ALA A 17 -14.67 -3.80 3.25
N LEU A 18 -14.86 -4.93 2.55
CA LEU A 18 -15.80 -5.98 2.97
C LEU A 18 -15.44 -6.54 4.36
N ASP A 19 -14.14 -6.56 4.67
CA ASP A 19 -13.60 -6.73 6.02
C ASP A 19 -12.95 -5.42 6.47
N THR A 20 -13.60 -4.73 7.41
CA THR A 20 -13.12 -3.46 7.95
C THR A 20 -12.06 -3.63 9.04
N ALA A 21 -11.70 -4.86 9.42
CA ALA A 21 -10.69 -5.10 10.45
C ALA A 21 -9.31 -4.57 10.03
N GLY A 22 -8.81 -3.61 10.79
CA GLY A 22 -7.54 -2.92 10.49
C GLY A 22 -7.62 -1.87 9.40
N CYS A 23 -8.83 -1.42 9.03
CA CYS A 23 -9.03 -0.25 8.20
C CYS A 23 -9.11 1.04 9.03
N GLU A 24 -8.73 2.13 8.40
CA GLU A 24 -8.83 3.51 8.88
C GLU A 24 -9.77 4.30 7.96
N HIS A 25 -10.22 5.46 8.43
CA HIS A 25 -11.21 6.28 7.73
C HIS A 25 -10.62 7.66 7.44
N THR A 26 -10.85 8.18 6.23
CA THR A 26 -10.61 9.58 5.94
C THR A 26 -11.69 10.45 6.57
N SER A 27 -11.45 11.77 6.66
CA SER A 27 -12.47 12.74 7.11
C SER A 27 -13.73 12.76 6.23
N ALA A 28 -13.61 12.33 4.97
CA ALA A 28 -14.72 12.15 4.04
C ALA A 28 -15.46 10.80 4.22
N GLY A 29 -15.05 9.98 5.19
CA GLY A 29 -15.67 8.68 5.50
C GLY A 29 -15.21 7.52 4.62
N ARG A 30 -14.17 7.70 3.79
CA ARG A 30 -13.63 6.63 2.93
C ARG A 30 -12.78 5.68 3.77
N LEU A 31 -12.96 4.39 3.53
CA LEU A 31 -12.23 3.31 4.20
C LEU A 31 -10.96 2.94 3.45
N PHE A 32 -9.84 2.78 4.15
CA PHE A 32 -8.59 2.29 3.59
C PHE A 32 -7.85 1.40 4.58
N PRO A 33 -7.03 0.44 4.14
CA PRO A 33 -6.30 -0.42 5.05
C PRO A 33 -5.18 0.37 5.74
N GLY A 34 -5.12 0.30 7.07
CA GLY A 34 -4.01 0.87 7.83
C GLY A 34 -2.71 0.09 7.59
N LEU A 35 -1.56 0.68 7.95
CA LEU A 35 -0.24 0.09 7.68
C LEU A 35 -0.13 -1.38 8.12
N LYS A 36 -0.61 -1.71 9.33
CA LYS A 36 -0.55 -3.08 9.85
C LYS A 36 -1.33 -4.07 8.98
N ARG A 37 -2.47 -3.65 8.41
CA ARG A 37 -3.25 -4.50 7.51
C ARG A 37 -2.53 -4.66 6.18
N VAL A 38 -2.03 -3.55 5.62
CA VAL A 38 -1.25 -3.58 4.38
C VAL A 38 -0.05 -4.54 4.51
N THR A 39 0.73 -4.45 5.59
CA THR A 39 1.87 -5.34 5.82
C THR A 39 1.44 -6.82 5.84
N LYS A 40 0.33 -7.15 6.52
CA LYS A 40 -0.21 -8.52 6.52
C LYS A 40 -0.64 -8.99 5.14
N ASP A 41 -1.22 -8.12 4.32
CA ASP A 41 -1.62 -8.46 2.95
C ASP A 41 -0.38 -8.79 2.09
N PHE A 42 0.72 -8.03 2.23
CA PHE A 42 1.99 -8.35 1.59
C PHE A 42 2.58 -9.67 2.11
N GLU A 43 2.59 -9.89 3.43
CA GLU A 43 3.10 -11.13 4.04
C GLU A 43 2.30 -12.36 3.59
N GLY A 44 0.97 -12.24 3.51
CA GLY A 44 0.08 -13.28 3.00
C GLY A 44 0.37 -13.65 1.53
N ALA A 45 0.87 -12.69 0.75
CA ALA A 45 1.33 -12.90 -0.62
C ALA A 45 2.80 -13.34 -0.73
N GLY A 46 3.49 -13.56 0.40
CA GLY A 46 4.90 -13.94 0.42
C GLY A 46 5.86 -12.80 0.07
N CYS A 47 5.42 -11.55 0.21
CA CYS A 47 6.24 -10.36 0.05
C CYS A 47 6.54 -9.72 1.42
N VAL A 48 7.57 -8.89 1.49
CA VAL A 48 7.91 -8.11 2.69
C VAL A 48 7.81 -6.63 2.34
N LEU A 49 6.93 -5.90 3.02
CA LEU A 49 6.83 -4.44 2.91
C LEU A 49 7.69 -3.73 3.94
N ARG A 50 8.42 -2.69 3.53
CA ARG A 50 9.13 -1.77 4.41
C ARG A 50 8.72 -0.34 4.08
N VAL A 51 8.35 0.43 5.10
CA VAL A 51 8.08 1.87 4.98
C VAL A 51 9.13 2.63 5.78
N ARG A 52 9.76 3.63 5.18
CA ARG A 52 10.82 4.43 5.80
C ARG A 52 10.56 5.91 5.57
N HIS A 53 10.70 6.72 6.62
CA HIS A 53 10.70 8.18 6.51
C HIS A 53 12.08 8.67 6.04
N MET A 54 12.10 9.29 4.87
CA MET A 54 13.26 9.92 4.27
C MET A 54 13.31 11.38 4.72
N ARG A 55 13.93 11.62 5.88
CA ARG A 55 13.92 12.92 6.56
C ARG A 55 14.43 14.07 5.69
N ASP A 56 15.46 13.82 4.87
CA ASP A 56 16.04 14.84 3.98
C ASP A 56 15.05 15.34 2.92
N PHE A 57 14.02 14.55 2.61
CA PHE A 57 13.01 14.85 1.60
C PHE A 57 11.60 14.99 2.18
N ASP A 58 11.49 14.89 3.50
CA ASP A 58 10.23 14.82 4.26
C ASP A 58 9.14 13.97 3.59
N CYS A 59 9.50 12.75 3.21
CA CYS A 59 8.60 11.82 2.53
C CYS A 59 8.75 10.39 3.05
N PHE A 60 7.77 9.55 2.76
CA PHE A 60 7.77 8.15 3.14
C PHE A 60 7.96 7.28 1.91
N ARG A 61 9.00 6.45 1.91
CA ARG A 61 9.23 5.45 0.87
C ARG A 61 8.71 4.10 1.35
N ALA A 62 7.77 3.53 0.61
CA ALA A 62 7.30 2.17 0.78
C ALA A 62 7.93 1.30 -0.30
N GLU A 63 8.63 0.24 0.09
CA GLU A 63 9.31 -0.71 -0.81
C GLU A 63 8.93 -2.13 -0.44
N TRP A 64 8.76 -3.00 -1.44
CA TRP A 64 8.48 -4.41 -1.22
C TRP A 64 9.37 -5.33 -2.03
N SER A 65 9.65 -6.49 -1.46
CA SER A 65 10.49 -7.53 -2.03
C SER A 65 9.87 -8.91 -1.83
N ASP A 66 10.36 -9.88 -2.61
CA ASP A 66 10.00 -11.28 -2.41
C ASP A 66 10.68 -11.87 -1.15
N LYS A 67 10.37 -13.13 -0.82
CA LYS A 67 11.00 -13.84 0.33
C LYS A 67 12.52 -13.98 0.22
N ARG A 68 13.09 -13.87 -0.99
CA ARG A 68 14.53 -13.95 -1.25
C ARG A 68 15.21 -12.58 -1.14
N GLY A 69 14.43 -11.52 -0.91
CA GLY A 69 14.91 -10.15 -0.81
C GLY A 69 15.06 -9.45 -2.16
N ALA A 70 14.60 -10.05 -3.27
CA ALA A 70 14.63 -9.40 -4.57
C ALA A 70 13.61 -8.26 -4.61
N PRO A 71 14.00 -7.02 -4.97
CA PRO A 71 13.10 -5.89 -4.99
C PRO A 71 12.04 -6.07 -6.08
N LEU A 72 10.77 -5.94 -5.72
CA LEU A 72 9.63 -6.07 -6.64
C LEU A 72 9.03 -4.69 -6.98
N GLY A 73 9.11 -3.73 -6.07
CA GLY A 73 8.69 -2.36 -6.36
C GLY A 73 8.90 -1.40 -5.19
N ALA A 74 8.70 -0.12 -5.48
CA ALA A 74 8.72 0.94 -4.49
C ALA A 74 7.86 2.12 -4.92
N VAL A 75 7.31 2.83 -3.95
CA VAL A 75 6.58 4.09 -4.13
C VAL A 75 6.97 5.09 -3.05
N VAL A 76 6.64 6.36 -3.27
CA VAL A 76 6.84 7.44 -2.29
C VAL A 76 5.52 8.15 -2.05
N GLY A 77 5.22 8.46 -0.79
CA GLY A 77 4.08 9.27 -0.34
C GLY A 77 4.52 10.37 0.62
N ARG A 78 3.62 11.32 0.92
CA ARG A 78 3.87 12.39 1.90
C ARG A 78 3.58 11.96 3.34
N SER A 79 2.86 10.86 3.51
CA SER A 79 2.59 10.23 4.81
C SER A 79 2.82 8.73 4.74
N GLU A 80 2.98 8.12 5.91
CA GLU A 80 3.12 6.67 6.05
C GLU A 80 1.90 5.92 5.48
N ALA A 81 0.69 6.40 5.81
CA ALA A 81 -0.56 5.83 5.31
C ALA A 81 -0.66 5.93 3.78
N GLU A 82 -0.36 7.09 3.20
CA GLU A 82 -0.38 7.27 1.75
C GLU A 82 0.59 6.32 1.05
N ALA A 83 1.84 6.24 1.53
CA ALA A 83 2.86 5.38 0.92
C ALA A 83 2.46 3.90 1.01
N ALA A 84 1.91 3.46 2.14
CA ALA A 84 1.46 2.08 2.34
C ALA A 84 0.26 1.71 1.46
N VAL A 85 -0.79 2.55 1.45
CA VAL A 85 -1.99 2.32 0.63
C VAL A 85 -1.64 2.31 -0.86
N TYR A 86 -0.78 3.24 -1.29
CA TYR A 86 -0.38 3.30 -2.69
C TYR A 86 0.51 2.11 -3.08
N ALA A 87 1.39 1.63 -2.19
CA ALA A 87 2.15 0.41 -2.41
C ALA A 87 1.24 -0.79 -2.63
N LEU A 88 0.18 -0.94 -1.81
CA LEU A 88 -0.81 -2.00 -1.97
C LEU A 88 -1.52 -1.92 -3.32
N ALA A 89 -1.93 -0.72 -3.74
CA ALA A 89 -2.57 -0.51 -5.03
C ALA A 89 -1.65 -0.95 -6.19
N GLN A 90 -0.39 -0.53 -6.17
CA GLN A 90 0.58 -0.88 -7.21
C GLN A 90 0.87 -2.39 -7.23
N TRP A 91 1.09 -3.01 -6.07
CA TRP A 91 1.32 -4.45 -5.99
C TRP A 91 0.12 -5.24 -6.53
N ARG A 92 -1.11 -4.88 -6.17
CA ARG A 92 -2.33 -5.55 -6.69
C ARG A 92 -2.44 -5.46 -8.21
N ARG A 93 -2.09 -4.31 -8.81
CA ARG A 93 -2.06 -4.15 -10.28
C ARG A 93 -1.00 -5.04 -10.92
N GLN A 94 0.20 -5.08 -10.35
CA GLN A 94 1.28 -5.94 -10.85
C GLN A 94 0.89 -7.42 -10.77
N SER A 95 0.31 -7.87 -9.65
CA SER A 95 -0.15 -9.25 -9.49
C SER A 95 -1.27 -9.61 -10.48
N ALA A 96 -2.19 -8.69 -10.75
CA ALA A 96 -3.23 -8.89 -11.76
C ALA A 96 -2.65 -9.00 -13.19
N ALA A 97 -1.60 -8.22 -13.50
CA ALA A 97 -0.95 -8.26 -14.81
C ALA A 97 -0.10 -9.52 -15.04
N ILE A 98 0.45 -10.14 -13.97
CA ILE A 98 1.24 -11.37 -14.06
C ILE A 98 0.33 -12.62 -14.14
N GLY A 99 -0.91 -12.53 -13.65
CA GLY A 99 -1.89 -13.62 -13.66
C GLY A 99 -2.77 -13.71 -14.92
N ALA A 100 -2.50 -12.90 -15.95
CA ALA A 100 -3.20 -12.88 -17.24
C ALA A 100 -2.35 -13.53 -18.34
#